data_AF-A0AAW1J206-F1
#
_entry.id   AF-A0AAW1J206-F1
#
_cell.length_a   1.000
_cell.length_b   1.000
_cell.length_c   1.000
_cell.angle_alpha   90.00
_cell.angle_beta   90.00
_cell.angle_gamma   90.00
#
_symmetry.space_group_name_H-M   'P 1'
#
loop_
_entity.id
_entity.type
_entity.pdbx_description
1 polymer ?
#
loop_
_entity_poly.entity_id
_entity_poly.type
_entity_poly.pdbx_seq_one_letter_code
_entity_poly.pdbx_strand_id
1 'polypeptide(L)'
;MAFITQGKHISTAEKFLKDNYNLTETEFTCVKSNIQKTLLPNFKAKWAAGSRKKDRFIVNNLDWLNKDYVFDFDNTDGSTPEISTPSGRQRGKPCKGYEESSESTKKRKATKMIRHSGVDQITFSYLQALRSIGEITHAKIIEKVKYLSPELQNGLLNWLDHEGQDVLSLSQDKALAMYTELNKQEQISVIKDSCR
;
A
#
# COMPACT_ATOMS: atom_id res chain seq x y z
N MET A 1 37.16 39.28 -37.45
CA MET A 1 36.32 38.37 -36.65
C MET A 1 35.31 37.71 -37.59
N ALA A 2 35.51 36.45 -37.94
CA ALA A 2 34.61 35.72 -38.83
C ALA A 2 33.56 34.98 -38.00
N PHE A 3 32.28 35.33 -38.17
CA PHE A 3 31.16 34.59 -37.61
C PHE A 3 30.95 33.32 -38.45
N ILE A 4 31.32 32.17 -37.88
CA ILE A 4 30.96 30.87 -38.43
C ILE A 4 29.47 30.67 -38.15
N THR A 5 28.63 30.96 -39.14
CA THR A 5 27.23 30.57 -39.14
C THR A 5 27.15 29.05 -39.27
N GLN A 6 27.04 28.36 -38.14
CA GLN A 6 26.67 26.95 -38.12
C GLN A 6 25.26 26.82 -38.70
N GLY A 7 25.18 26.42 -39.98
CA GLY A 7 23.92 26.01 -40.58
C GLY A 7 23.34 24.87 -39.76
N LYS A 8 22.27 25.14 -39.01
CA LYS A 8 21.50 24.12 -38.32
C LYS A 8 20.97 23.15 -39.37
N HIS A 9 21.56 21.96 -39.44
CA HIS A 9 20.96 20.84 -40.17
C HIS A 9 19.61 20.55 -39.52
N ILE A 10 18.54 21.07 -40.14
CA ILE A 10 17.17 20.73 -39.77
C ILE A 10 17.01 19.25 -40.12
N SER A 11 16.73 18.42 -39.11
CA SER A 11 16.48 16.99 -39.32
C SER A 11 15.29 16.82 -40.26
N THR A 12 15.34 15.84 -41.18
CA THR A 12 14.23 15.55 -42.10
C THR A 12 12.89 15.40 -41.37
N ALA A 13 12.90 14.90 -40.13
CA ALA A 13 11.73 14.77 -39.28
C ALA A 13 11.21 16.13 -38.75
N GLU A 14 12.11 17.08 -38.45
CA GLU A 14 11.73 18.43 -38.02
C GLU A 14 11.06 19.19 -39.17
N LYS A 15 11.58 19.04 -40.38
CA LYS A 15 10.97 19.60 -41.58
C LYS A 15 9.58 19.01 -41.83
N PHE A 16 9.45 17.68 -41.74
CA PHE A 16 8.15 17.00 -41.88
C PHE A 16 7.10 17.50 -40.87
N LEU A 17 7.49 17.69 -39.60
CA LEU A 17 6.56 18.18 -38.58
C LEU A 17 6.12 19.62 -38.84
N LYS A 18 7.04 20.50 -39.27
CA LYS A 18 6.71 21.89 -39.60
C LYS A 18 5.80 21.99 -40.84
N ASP A 19 6.09 21.19 -41.88
CA ASP A 19 5.39 21.24 -43.15
C ASP A 19 3.95 20.68 -43.07
N ASN A 20 3.68 19.71 -42.20
CA ASN A 20 2.36 19.04 -42.13
C ASN A 20 1.41 19.60 -41.07
N TYR A 21 1.93 20.23 -40.00
CA TYR A 21 1.10 20.55 -38.82
C TYR A 21 0.99 22.04 -38.49
N ASN A 22 1.58 22.94 -39.29
CA ASN A 22 1.50 24.41 -39.11
C ASN A 22 1.73 24.87 -37.65
N LEU A 23 2.65 24.22 -36.94
CA LEU A 23 2.89 24.45 -35.52
C LEU A 23 3.58 25.80 -35.27
N THR A 24 3.20 26.49 -34.20
CA THR A 24 3.95 27.62 -33.68
C THR A 24 5.32 27.16 -33.14
N GLU A 25 6.29 28.08 -33.01
CA GLU A 25 7.64 27.70 -32.54
C GLU A 25 7.62 27.16 -31.09
N THR A 26 6.70 27.64 -30.25
CA THR A 26 6.49 27.15 -28.88
C THR A 26 5.89 25.75 -28.85
N GLU A 27 4.89 25.47 -29.69
CA GLU A 27 4.32 24.11 -29.81
C GLU A 27 5.36 23.15 -30.39
N PHE A 28 6.11 23.57 -31.39
CA PHE A 28 7.16 22.78 -32.02
C PHE A 28 8.25 22.38 -31.01
N THR A 29 8.70 23.30 -30.17
CA THR A 29 9.67 22.99 -29.10
C THR A 29 9.10 22.05 -28.04
N CYS A 30 7.81 22.19 -27.70
CA CYS A 30 7.10 21.28 -26.80
C CYS A 30 7.02 19.85 -27.39
N VAL A 31 6.55 19.70 -28.64
CA VAL A 31 6.49 18.42 -29.35
C VAL A 31 7.88 17.78 -29.41
N LYS A 32 8.91 18.56 -29.78
CA LYS A 32 10.29 18.07 -29.86
C LYS A 32 10.79 17.56 -28.51
N SER A 33 10.56 18.30 -27.44
CA SER A 33 10.92 17.91 -26.07
C SER A 33 10.20 16.62 -25.65
N ASN A 34 8.89 16.52 -25.92
CA ASN A 34 8.11 15.33 -25.62
C ASN A 34 8.58 14.10 -26.40
N ILE A 35 8.81 14.24 -27.71
CA ILE A 35 9.36 13.16 -28.55
C ILE A 35 10.72 12.68 -27.98
N GLN A 36 11.58 13.61 -27.57
CA GLN A 36 12.89 13.27 -27.01
C GLN A 36 12.79 12.57 -25.64
N LYS A 37 11.87 13.00 -24.78
CA LYS A 37 11.72 12.47 -23.42
C LYS A 37 10.93 11.17 -23.36
N THR A 38 9.91 10.99 -24.20
CA THR A 38 8.96 9.87 -24.08
C THR A 38 9.05 8.91 -25.27
N LEU A 39 8.92 9.41 -26.50
CA LEU A 39 8.81 8.57 -27.69
C LEU A 39 10.14 7.86 -28.00
N LEU A 40 11.26 8.60 -28.03
CA LEU A 40 12.56 8.03 -28.40
C LEU A 40 13.07 6.95 -27.42
N PRO A 41 13.00 7.13 -26.08
CA PRO A 41 13.40 6.06 -25.16
C PRO A 41 12.53 4.81 -25.30
N ASN A 42 11.22 4.98 -25.44
CA ASN A 42 10.29 3.86 -25.64
C ASN A 42 10.54 3.13 -26.97
N PHE A 43 10.77 3.88 -28.05
CA PHE A 43 11.15 3.31 -29.33
C PHE A 43 12.44 2.50 -29.22
N LYS A 44 13.51 3.07 -28.62
CA LYS A 44 14.79 2.37 -28.45
C LYS A 44 14.64 1.09 -27.63
N ALA A 45 13.87 1.13 -26.54
CA ALA A 45 13.61 -0.04 -25.69
C ALA A 45 12.87 -1.15 -26.45
N LYS A 46 11.79 -0.79 -27.16
CA LYS A 46 11.01 -1.74 -27.98
C LYS A 46 11.80 -2.27 -29.18
N TRP A 47 12.63 -1.43 -29.79
CA TRP A 47 13.52 -1.79 -30.89
C TRP A 47 14.57 -2.83 -30.44
N ALA A 48 15.16 -2.61 -29.28
CA ALA A 48 16.09 -3.58 -28.68
C ALA A 48 15.39 -4.90 -28.33
N ALA A 49 14.16 -4.86 -27.79
CA ALA A 49 13.37 -6.05 -27.49
C ALA A 49 13.02 -6.87 -28.73
N GLY A 50 12.80 -6.22 -29.88
CA GLY A 50 12.61 -6.86 -31.19
C GLY A 50 13.89 -7.40 -31.84
N SER A 51 15.01 -7.47 -31.10
CA SER A 51 16.33 -7.85 -31.62
C SER A 51 16.78 -6.97 -32.79
N ARG A 52 16.31 -5.71 -32.85
CA ARG A 52 16.59 -4.76 -33.94
C ARG A 52 16.19 -5.28 -35.33
N LYS A 53 15.21 -6.19 -35.41
CA LYS A 53 14.64 -6.66 -36.68
C LYS A 53 13.33 -5.94 -36.95
N LYS A 54 13.21 -5.31 -38.12
CA LYS A 54 12.06 -4.49 -38.50
C LYS A 54 10.74 -5.26 -38.42
N ASP A 55 10.67 -6.43 -39.06
CA ASP A 55 9.43 -7.20 -39.14
C ASP A 55 8.96 -7.65 -37.76
N ARG A 56 9.89 -8.12 -36.93
CA ARG A 56 9.62 -8.51 -35.54
C ARG A 56 9.15 -7.33 -34.69
N PHE A 57 9.75 -6.16 -34.89
CA PHE A 57 9.36 -4.95 -34.18
C PHE A 57 7.93 -4.54 -34.52
N ILE A 58 7.57 -4.53 -35.81
CA ILE A 58 6.23 -4.15 -36.27
C ILE A 58 5.20 -5.11 -35.71
N VAL A 59 5.39 -6.43 -35.88
CA VAL A 59 4.44 -7.44 -35.41
C VAL A 59 4.23 -7.36 -33.89
N ASN A 60 5.31 -7.22 -33.12
CA ASN A 60 5.22 -7.22 -31.65
C ASN A 60 4.72 -5.90 -31.05
N ASN A 61 4.68 -4.81 -31.82
CA ASN A 61 4.34 -3.48 -31.34
C ASN A 61 3.26 -2.80 -32.20
N LEU A 62 2.48 -3.57 -32.97
CA LEU A 62 1.44 -3.04 -33.86
C LEU A 62 0.46 -2.15 -33.09
N ASP A 63 -0.05 -2.64 -31.96
CA ASP A 63 -0.97 -1.88 -31.10
C ASP A 63 -0.35 -0.60 -30.53
N TRP A 64 0.97 -0.55 -30.39
CA TRP A 64 1.68 0.65 -29.92
C TRP A 64 1.92 1.65 -31.06
N LEU A 65 2.22 1.15 -32.26
CA LEU A 65 2.40 1.97 -33.46
C LEU A 65 1.08 2.59 -33.94
N ASN A 66 -0.04 1.90 -33.74
CA ASN A 66 -1.37 2.37 -34.13
C ASN A 66 -2.02 3.31 -33.11
N LYS A 67 -1.35 3.60 -31.98
CA LYS A 67 -1.86 4.57 -31.01
C LYS A 67 -1.61 5.98 -31.49
N ASP A 68 -2.66 6.79 -31.47
CA ASP A 68 -2.53 8.23 -31.69
C ASP A 68 -1.72 8.85 -30.55
N TYR A 69 -0.67 9.57 -30.93
CA TYR A 69 0.15 10.33 -29.99
C TYR A 69 -0.46 11.72 -29.84
N VAL A 70 -1.22 11.91 -28.76
CA VAL A 70 -1.81 13.20 -28.39
C VAL A 70 -0.78 14.02 -27.63
N PHE A 71 -0.57 15.27 -28.05
CA PHE A 71 0.27 16.25 -27.37
C PHE A 71 -0.64 17.30 -26.76
N ASP A 72 -0.70 17.36 -25.43
CA ASP A 72 -1.46 18.39 -24.72
C ASP A 72 -0.63 19.67 -24.61
N PHE A 73 -1.07 20.73 -25.28
CA PHE A 73 -0.40 22.03 -25.29
C PHE A 73 -0.88 22.98 -24.18
N ASP A 74 -2.03 22.69 -23.57
CA ASP A 74 -2.69 23.58 -22.61
C ASP A 74 -2.04 23.63 -21.21
N ASN A 75 -1.07 22.74 -20.93
CA ASN A 75 -0.33 22.72 -19.67
C ASN A 75 1.07 23.34 -19.81
N THR A 76 1.12 24.63 -20.15
CA THR A 76 2.37 25.43 -20.12
C THR A 76 2.78 25.88 -18.71
N ASP A 77 1.98 25.59 -17.68
CA ASP A 77 2.41 25.69 -16.29
C ASP A 77 3.22 24.44 -15.96
N GLY A 78 4.48 24.63 -15.55
CA GLY A 78 5.57 23.63 -15.42
C GLY A 78 5.35 22.42 -14.51
N SER A 79 4.10 22.06 -14.20
CA SER A 79 3.69 20.75 -13.71
C SER A 79 3.89 19.71 -14.81
N THR A 80 5.06 19.07 -14.77
CA THR A 80 5.32 17.80 -15.44
C THR A 80 4.12 16.88 -15.23
N PRO A 81 3.41 16.43 -16.28
CA PRO A 81 2.32 15.49 -16.08
C PRO A 81 2.92 14.23 -15.48
N GLU A 82 2.51 13.90 -14.25
CA GLU A 82 2.76 12.58 -13.67
C GLU A 82 2.05 11.58 -14.56
N ILE A 83 2.79 11.06 -15.53
CA ILE A 83 2.37 9.92 -16.35
C ILE A 83 2.14 8.81 -15.34
N SER A 84 0.87 8.62 -15.00
CA SER A 84 0.35 7.44 -14.32
C SER A 84 0.72 6.27 -15.21
N THR A 85 1.89 5.68 -14.95
CA THR A 85 2.32 4.49 -15.64
C THR A 85 1.25 3.44 -15.35
N PRO A 86 0.62 2.83 -16.38
CA PRO A 86 -0.24 1.68 -16.13
C PRO A 86 0.64 0.70 -15.38
N SER A 87 0.17 0.18 -14.23
CA SER A 87 0.90 -0.71 -13.35
C SER A 87 1.37 -1.93 -14.12
N GLY A 88 2.47 -1.78 -14.84
CA GLY A 88 3.02 -2.77 -15.72
C GLY A 88 3.42 -3.91 -14.82
N ARG A 89 2.99 -5.12 -15.18
CA ARG A 89 3.44 -6.38 -14.59
C ARG A 89 4.94 -6.23 -14.28
N GLN A 90 5.25 -5.99 -13.00
CA GLN A 90 6.63 -5.78 -12.58
C GLN A 90 7.39 -7.02 -13.02
N ARG A 91 8.38 -6.82 -13.90
CA ARG A 91 9.27 -7.90 -14.30
C ARG A 91 10.10 -8.24 -13.06
N GLY A 92 9.64 -9.23 -12.31
CA GLY A 92 10.15 -9.64 -11.01
C GLY A 92 9.58 -11.00 -10.63
N LYS A 93 10.19 -11.67 -9.65
CA LYS A 93 9.65 -12.93 -9.10
C LYS A 93 8.20 -12.69 -8.64
N PRO A 94 7.29 -13.65 -8.80
CA PRO A 94 5.94 -13.55 -8.27
C PRO A 94 5.99 -13.12 -6.81
N CYS A 95 5.43 -11.95 -6.51
CA CYS A 95 5.34 -11.47 -5.15
C CYS A 95 4.24 -12.26 -4.45
N LYS A 96 4.61 -13.10 -3.48
CA LYS A 96 3.64 -13.74 -2.59
C LYS A 96 2.79 -12.67 -1.89
N GLY A 97 1.52 -12.98 -1.68
CA GLY A 97 0.61 -12.15 -0.87
C GLY A 97 1.20 -11.89 0.52
N TYR A 98 0.67 -10.88 1.23
CA TYR A 98 1.13 -10.63 2.61
C TYR A 98 0.97 -11.90 3.44
N GLU A 99 -0.18 -12.58 3.37
CA GLU A 99 -0.46 -13.77 4.18
C GLU A 99 0.43 -14.97 3.89
N GLU A 100 0.77 -15.18 2.63
CA GLU A 100 1.62 -16.28 2.15
C GLU A 100 3.12 -16.04 2.36
N SER A 101 3.50 -14.85 2.84
CA SER A 101 4.89 -14.49 3.08
C SER A 101 5.40 -15.11 4.39
N SER A 102 6.68 -15.46 4.44
CA SER A 102 7.32 -15.85 5.70
C SER A 102 7.31 -14.70 6.70
N GLU A 103 7.44 -14.99 7.99
CA GLU A 103 7.43 -13.98 9.05
C GLU A 103 8.53 -12.92 8.84
N SER A 104 9.73 -13.33 8.42
CA SER A 104 10.82 -12.41 8.07
C SER A 104 10.45 -11.44 6.93
N THR A 105 9.71 -11.92 5.93
CA THR A 105 9.24 -11.09 4.82
C THR A 105 8.07 -10.20 5.25
N LYS A 106 7.14 -10.70 6.08
CA LYS A 106 6.07 -9.90 6.69
C LYS A 106 6.65 -8.72 7.49
N LYS A 107 7.64 -8.99 8.34
CA LYS A 107 8.38 -7.95 9.10
C LYS A 107 9.00 -6.91 8.18
N ARG A 108 9.72 -7.32 7.12
CA ARG A 108 10.29 -6.38 6.13
C ARG A 108 9.23 -5.53 5.43
N LYS A 109 8.11 -6.13 5.02
CA LYS A 109 6.97 -5.41 4.42
C LYS A 109 6.37 -4.39 5.41
N ALA A 110 6.17 -4.79 6.66
CA ALA A 110 5.66 -3.92 7.72
C ALA A 110 6.62 -2.75 8.02
N THR A 111 7.93 -3.00 8.17
CA THR A 111 8.92 -1.93 8.35
C THR A 111 8.93 -0.95 7.18
N LYS A 112 8.80 -1.45 5.95
CA LYS A 112 8.68 -0.59 4.76
C LYS A 112 7.43 0.29 4.87
N MET A 113 6.28 -0.30 5.20
CA MET A 113 5.02 0.44 5.35
C MET A 113 5.12 1.51 6.44
N ILE A 114 5.65 1.17 7.61
CA ILE A 114 5.86 2.12 8.73
C ILE A 114 6.75 3.30 8.31
N ARG A 115 7.82 3.06 7.55
CA ARG A 115 8.71 4.13 7.07
C ARG A 115 8.05 5.08 6.08
N HIS A 116 7.07 4.63 5.29
CA HIS A 116 6.44 5.46 4.25
C HIS A 116 5.20 6.19 4.77
N SER A 117 4.39 5.54 5.60
CA SER A 117 3.09 6.06 6.05
C SER A 117 3.10 6.57 7.50
N GLY A 118 4.09 6.17 8.30
CA GLY A 118 4.10 6.49 9.73
C GLY A 118 3.11 5.65 10.54
N VAL A 119 3.33 5.59 11.86
CA VAL A 119 2.55 4.73 12.77
C VAL A 119 1.11 5.24 12.89
N ASP A 120 0.90 6.55 12.97
CA ASP A 120 -0.45 7.11 13.15
C ASP A 120 -1.38 6.86 11.97
N GLN A 121 -0.89 7.03 10.74
CA GLN A 121 -1.68 6.76 9.54
C GLN A 121 -2.05 5.27 9.42
N ILE A 122 -1.13 4.38 9.80
CA ILE A 122 -1.38 2.93 9.83
C ILE A 122 -2.44 2.60 10.86
N THR A 123 -2.33 3.13 12.07
CA THR A 123 -3.32 2.89 13.14
C THR A 123 -4.69 3.43 12.75
N PHE A 124 -4.77 4.63 12.16
CA PHE A 124 -6.02 5.17 11.65
C PHE A 124 -6.65 4.27 10.58
N SER A 125 -5.84 3.84 9.61
CA SER A 125 -6.29 2.95 8.53
C SER A 125 -6.79 1.60 9.07
N TYR A 126 -6.14 1.07 10.10
CA TYR A 126 -6.56 -0.14 10.78
C TYR A 126 -7.90 0.02 11.52
N LEU A 127 -8.08 1.13 12.26
CA LEU A 127 -9.37 1.44 12.91
C LEU A 127 -10.49 1.60 11.88
N GLN A 128 -10.22 2.24 10.74
CA GLN A 128 -11.17 2.37 9.64
C GLN A 128 -11.55 1.00 9.07
N ALA A 129 -10.57 0.11 8.89
CA ALA A 129 -10.79 -1.24 8.39
C ALA A 129 -11.66 -2.06 9.35
N LEU A 130 -11.40 -2.01 10.66
CA LEU A 130 -12.24 -2.67 11.67
C LEU A 130 -13.69 -2.18 11.61
N ARG A 131 -13.89 -0.86 11.51
CA ARG A 131 -15.23 -0.27 11.36
C ARG A 131 -15.91 -0.75 10.08
N SER A 132 -15.19 -0.87 8.96
CA SER A 132 -15.76 -1.38 7.70
C SER A 132 -16.14 -2.85 7.73
N ILE A 133 -15.49 -3.65 8.56
CA ILE A 133 -15.80 -5.09 8.74
C ILE A 133 -16.98 -5.27 9.72
N GLY A 134 -17.42 -4.21 10.41
CA GLY A 134 -18.48 -4.25 11.42
C GLY A 134 -17.97 -4.42 12.85
N GLU A 135 -16.66 -4.50 13.05
CA GLU A 135 -15.98 -4.71 14.33
C GLU A 135 -15.81 -3.40 15.11
N ILE A 136 -16.93 -2.72 15.37
CA ILE A 136 -16.96 -1.37 15.96
C ILE A 136 -16.46 -1.38 17.41
N THR A 137 -16.78 -2.43 18.18
CA THR A 137 -16.34 -2.60 19.57
C THR A 137 -14.82 -2.69 19.66
N HIS A 138 -14.20 -3.51 18.82
CA HIS A 138 -12.74 -3.63 18.75
C HIS A 138 -12.07 -2.31 18.38
N ALA A 139 -12.60 -1.59 17.38
CA ALA A 139 -12.08 -0.27 17.02
C ALA A 139 -12.12 0.71 18.22
N LYS A 140 -13.24 0.74 18.96
CA LYS A 140 -13.39 1.61 20.15
C LYS A 140 -12.43 1.23 21.27
N ILE A 141 -12.21 -0.06 21.51
CA ILE A 141 -11.27 -0.54 22.54
C ILE A 141 -9.86 -0.06 22.20
N ILE A 142 -9.41 -0.29 20.97
CA ILE A 142 -8.06 0.06 20.53
C ILE A 142 -7.85 1.57 20.56
N GLU A 143 -8.85 2.35 20.17
CA GLU A 143 -8.85 3.80 20.25
C GLU A 143 -8.72 4.28 21.71
N LYS A 144 -9.51 3.73 22.64
CA LYS A 144 -9.41 4.06 24.07
C LYS A 144 -8.05 3.68 24.67
N VAL A 145 -7.53 2.50 24.33
CA VAL A 145 -6.21 2.03 24.79
C VAL A 145 -5.11 2.97 24.30
N LYS A 146 -5.18 3.43 23.05
CA LYS A 146 -4.19 4.37 22.49
C LYS A 146 -4.09 5.68 23.29
N TYR A 147 -5.21 6.21 23.78
CA TYR A 147 -5.26 7.51 24.49
C TYR A 147 -5.14 7.39 26.02
N LEU A 148 -5.03 6.18 26.56
CA LEU A 148 -4.77 5.97 27.98
C LEU A 148 -3.35 6.44 28.37
N SER A 149 -3.16 6.81 29.64
CA SER A 149 -1.83 7.13 30.15
C SER A 149 -0.94 5.87 30.14
N PRO A 150 0.40 6.00 30.01
CA PRO A 150 1.30 4.86 30.02
C PRO A 150 1.17 4.01 31.29
N GLU A 151 0.91 4.63 32.43
CA GLU A 151 0.69 3.96 33.72
C GLU A 151 -0.55 3.06 33.68
N LEU A 152 -1.65 3.54 33.08
CA LEU A 152 -2.87 2.76 32.94
C LEU A 152 -2.74 1.67 31.86
N GLN A 153 -2.00 1.93 30.78
CA GLN A 153 -1.69 0.91 29.77
C GLN A 153 -0.88 -0.25 30.37
N ASN A 154 0.13 0.06 31.19
CA ASN A 154 0.92 -0.95 31.89
C ASN A 154 0.08 -1.68 32.94
N GLY A 155 -0.79 -0.97 33.67
CA GLY A 155 -1.73 -1.59 34.61
C GLY A 155 -2.68 -2.57 33.92
N LEU A 156 -3.19 -2.23 32.74
CA LEU A 156 -4.04 -3.10 31.92
C LEU A 156 -3.27 -4.34 31.43
N LEU A 157 -2.03 -4.17 30.95
CA LEU A 157 -1.17 -5.29 30.54
C LEU A 157 -0.90 -6.25 31.70
N ASN A 158 -0.50 -5.73 32.86
CA ASN A 158 -0.27 -6.53 34.05
C ASN A 158 -1.53 -7.27 34.49
N TRP A 159 -2.69 -6.61 34.44
CA TRP A 159 -3.96 -7.24 34.76
C TRP A 159 -4.29 -8.40 33.80
N LEU A 160 -4.11 -8.20 32.49
CA LEU A 160 -4.31 -9.25 31.48
C LEU A 160 -3.35 -10.43 31.65
N ASP A 161 -2.09 -10.16 32.03
CA ASP A 161 -1.09 -11.21 32.29
C ASP A 161 -1.43 -12.03 33.55
N HIS A 162 -2.15 -11.43 34.51
CA HIS A 162 -2.57 -12.10 35.76
C HIS A 162 -3.97 -12.72 35.70
N GLU A 163 -4.86 -12.31 34.78
CA GLU A 163 -6.18 -12.94 34.58
C GLU A 163 -6.09 -14.44 34.22
N GLY A 164 -4.95 -14.92 33.71
CA GLY A 164 -4.69 -16.34 33.46
C GLY A 164 -4.10 -17.12 34.64
N GLN A 165 -3.70 -16.44 35.73
CA GLN A 165 -3.01 -17.06 36.88
C GLN A 165 -3.87 -17.24 38.13
N ASP A 166 -5.07 -16.64 38.19
CA ASP A 166 -6.05 -16.90 39.25
C ASP A 166 -6.81 -18.23 39.05
N VAL A 167 -6.15 -19.25 38.50
CA VAL A 167 -6.53 -20.62 38.86
C VAL A 167 -6.07 -20.82 40.30
N LEU A 168 -6.95 -20.46 41.24
CA LEU A 168 -6.87 -20.84 42.64
C LEU A 168 -6.70 -22.36 42.68
N SER A 169 -5.45 -22.81 42.71
CA SER A 169 -5.08 -24.20 42.94
C SER A 169 -5.40 -24.48 44.40
N LEU A 170 -6.68 -24.81 44.65
CA LEU A 170 -7.11 -25.26 45.96
C LEU A 170 -6.40 -26.59 46.24
N SER A 171 -5.66 -26.62 47.35
CA SER A 171 -5.25 -27.89 47.97
C SER A 171 -6.47 -28.80 48.11
N GLN A 172 -6.28 -30.10 47.91
CA GLN A 172 -7.35 -31.10 48.02
C GLN A 172 -8.15 -30.94 49.33
N ASP A 173 -7.47 -30.64 50.44
CA ASP A 173 -8.12 -30.44 51.74
C ASP A 173 -9.00 -29.18 51.77
N LYS A 174 -8.57 -28.12 51.10
CA LYS A 174 -9.29 -26.84 51.06
C LYS A 174 -10.50 -26.91 50.13
N ALA A 175 -10.37 -27.65 49.02
CA ALA A 175 -11.49 -27.98 48.14
C ALA A 175 -12.54 -28.85 48.86
N LEU A 176 -12.08 -29.86 49.61
CA LEU A 176 -12.96 -30.72 50.42
C LEU A 176 -13.68 -29.94 51.51
N ALA A 177 -12.97 -29.05 52.22
CA ALA A 177 -13.56 -28.19 53.24
C ALA A 177 -14.67 -27.28 52.66
N MET A 178 -14.41 -26.60 51.54
CA MET A 178 -15.41 -25.78 50.85
C MET A 178 -16.64 -26.59 50.43
N TYR A 179 -16.44 -27.80 49.87
CA TYR A 179 -17.54 -28.68 49.51
C TYR A 179 -18.40 -29.03 50.72
N THR A 180 -17.78 -29.37 51.85
CA THR A 180 -18.52 -29.71 53.07
C THR A 180 -19.30 -28.55 53.67
N GLU A 181 -18.80 -27.31 53.56
CA GLU A 181 -19.51 -26.13 54.04
C GLU A 181 -20.73 -25.79 53.16
N LEU A 182 -20.57 -25.85 51.84
CA LEU A 182 -21.68 -25.63 50.89
C LEU A 182 -22.79 -26.67 51.09
N ASN A 183 -22.42 -27.94 51.25
CA ASN A 183 -23.38 -29.03 51.43
C ASN A 183 -24.12 -28.94 52.78
N LYS A 184 -23.46 -28.42 53.83
CA LYS A 184 -24.12 -28.11 55.11
C LYS A 184 -25.14 -26.98 54.97
N GLN A 185 -24.85 -25.96 54.16
CA GLN A 185 -25.77 -24.85 53.94
C GLN A 185 -27.03 -25.29 53.17
N GLU A 186 -26.88 -26.17 52.17
CA GLU A 186 -28.02 -26.75 51.44
C GLU A 186 -28.92 -27.62 52.33
N GLN A 187 -28.34 -28.40 53.24
CA GLN A 187 -29.15 -29.18 54.18
C GLN A 187 -29.90 -28.29 55.17
N ILE A 188 -29.31 -27.17 55.59
CA ILE A 188 -29.97 -26.21 56.49
C ILE A 188 -31.11 -25.47 55.79
N SER A 189 -31.00 -25.14 54.48
CA SER A 189 -32.10 -24.51 53.75
C SER A 189 -33.27 -25.45 53.54
N VAL A 190 -33.02 -26.71 53.18
CA VAL A 190 -34.06 -27.74 53.01
C VAL A 190 -34.84 -28.00 54.31
N ILE A 191 -34.15 -28.05 55.46
CA ILE A 191 -34.80 -28.21 56.77
C ILE A 191 -35.65 -26.98 57.13
N LYS A 192 -35.20 -25.76 56.80
CA LYS A 192 -35.97 -24.54 57.06
C LYS A 192 -37.23 -24.44 56.20
N ASP A 193 -37.16 -24.89 54.95
CA ASP A 193 -38.32 -24.90 54.05
C ASP A 193 -39.32 -26.01 54.39
N SER A 194 -38.87 -27.12 54.98
CA SER A 194 -39.76 -28.19 55.47
C SER A 194 -40.44 -27.90 56.82
N CYS A 195 -40.02 -26.84 57.52
CA CYS A 195 -40.57 -26.43 58.82
C CYS A 195 -41.55 -25.23 58.72
N ARG A 196 -41.94 -24.83 57.51
CA ARG A 196 -43.03 -23.87 57.24
C ARG A 196 -44.30 -24.60 56.81
#